data_AF-A0A8S3JWI8-F1
#
_entry.id   AF-A0A8S3JWI8-F1
#
_cell.length_a   1.000
_cell.length_b   1.000
_cell.length_c   1.000
_cell.angle_alpha   90.00
_cell.angle_beta   90.00
_cell.angle_gamma   90.00
#
_symmetry.space_group_name_H-M   'P 1'
#
loop_
_entity.id
_entity.type
_entity.pdbx_description
1 polymer ?
#
loop_
_entity_poly.entity_id
_entity_poly.type
_entity_poly.pdbx_seq_one_letter_code
_entity_poly.pdbx_strand_id
1 'polypeptide(L)'
;HSAIIDSIENVEIRQLLQQQWRKIIEQAKADFCMLSLKIAQDQRSRANLNYDNQVNKMYSIHDNASDFTILPLKMIDLINEHCRMIGERIQSVYNYKIECFRLKLKNG
;
A
#
# COMPACT_ATOMS: atom_id res chain seq x y z
N HIS A 1 -9.88 -0.20 -27.34
CA HIS A 1 -9.00 -1.24 -27.91
C HIS A 1 -9.72 -2.51 -28.40
N SER A 2 -11.06 -2.65 -28.31
CA SER A 2 -11.80 -3.76 -28.95
C SER A 2 -11.98 -3.59 -30.46
N ALA A 3 -11.85 -2.36 -30.97
CA ALA A 3 -12.15 -1.98 -32.36
C ALA A 3 -11.48 -2.85 -33.44
N ILE A 4 -10.28 -3.39 -33.17
CA ILE A 4 -9.55 -4.28 -34.11
C ILE A 4 -10.17 -5.69 -34.17
N ILE A 5 -10.66 -6.20 -33.03
CA ILE A 5 -11.36 -7.50 -32.98
C ILE A 5 -12.78 -7.31 -33.54
N ASP A 6 -13.40 -6.16 -33.24
CA ASP A 6 -14.76 -5.86 -33.67
C ASP A 6 -14.88 -5.70 -35.20
N SER A 7 -13.81 -5.23 -35.87
CA SER A 7 -13.73 -5.10 -37.33
C SER A 7 -13.57 -6.41 -38.10
N ILE A 8 -13.42 -7.55 -37.43
CA ILE A 8 -13.29 -8.86 -38.09
C ILE A 8 -14.66 -9.30 -38.60
N GLU A 9 -14.81 -9.45 -39.92
CA GLU A 9 -16.08 -9.83 -40.56
C GLU A 9 -16.53 -11.26 -40.20
N ASN A 10 -15.58 -12.19 -40.05
CA ASN A 10 -15.87 -13.55 -39.64
C ASN A 10 -16.32 -13.59 -38.17
N VAL A 11 -17.62 -13.88 -37.97
CA VAL A 11 -18.29 -13.84 -36.67
C VAL A 11 -17.69 -14.82 -35.67
N GLU A 12 -17.38 -16.05 -36.10
CA GLU A 12 -16.85 -17.10 -35.22
C GLU A 12 -15.44 -16.76 -34.73
N ILE A 13 -14.57 -16.31 -35.65
CA ILE A 13 -13.21 -15.88 -35.31
C ILE A 13 -13.25 -14.67 -34.37
N ARG A 14 -14.13 -13.70 -34.64
CA ARG A 14 -14.32 -12.53 -33.77
C ARG A 14 -14.75 -12.93 -32.36
N GLN A 15 -15.74 -13.80 -32.22
CA GLN A 15 -16.22 -14.25 -30.91
C GLN A 15 -15.13 -15.01 -30.13
N LEU A 16 -14.38 -15.89 -30.80
CA LEU A 16 -13.27 -16.62 -30.20
C LEU A 16 -12.20 -15.65 -29.66
N LEU A 17 -11.79 -14.67 -30.48
CA LEU A 17 -10.79 -13.67 -30.09
C LEU A 17 -11.28 -12.75 -28.98
N GLN A 18 -12.56 -12.34 -29.00
CA GLN A 18 -13.15 -11.56 -27.90
C GLN A 18 -13.13 -12.35 -26.58
N GLN A 19 -13.43 -13.65 -26.60
CA GLN A 19 -13.36 -14.49 -25.41
C GLN A 19 -11.92 -14.64 -24.88
N GLN A 20 -10.96 -14.89 -25.77
CA GLN A 20 -9.55 -14.97 -25.38
C GLN A 20 -9.04 -13.63 -24.82
N TRP A 21 -9.40 -12.52 -25.46
CA TRP A 21 -9.06 -11.18 -24.98
C TRP A 21 -9.61 -10.88 -23.59
N ARG A 22 -10.88 -11.25 -23.33
CA ARG A 22 -11.48 -11.11 -21.98
C ARG A 22 -10.69 -11.90 -20.93
N LYS A 23 -10.34 -13.16 -21.23
CA LYS A 23 -9.53 -14.00 -20.33
C LYS A 23 -8.16 -13.38 -20.04
N ILE A 24 -7.48 -12.85 -21.06
CA ILE A 24 -6.18 -12.19 -20.90
C ILE A 24 -6.31 -10.93 -20.04
N ILE A 25 -7.33 -10.11 -20.26
CA ILE A 25 -7.58 -8.92 -19.43
C ILE A 25 -7.87 -9.30 -17.98
N GLU A 26 -8.69 -10.32 -17.74
CA GLU A 26 -9.00 -10.77 -16.38
C GLU A 26 -7.75 -11.27 -15.66
N GLN A 27 -6.92 -12.08 -16.33
CA GLN A 27 -5.65 -12.55 -15.78
C GLN A 27 -4.71 -11.38 -15.49
N ALA A 28 -4.52 -10.45 -16.44
CA ALA A 28 -3.66 -9.29 -16.24
C ALA A 28 -4.15 -8.40 -15.09
N LYS A 29 -5.47 -8.25 -14.91
CA LYS A 29 -6.07 -7.53 -13.78
C LYS A 29 -5.84 -8.23 -12.44
N ALA A 30 -5.78 -9.57 -12.42
CA ALA A 30 -5.48 -10.34 -11.22
C ALA A 30 -3.99 -10.22 -10.86
N ASP A 31 -3.11 -10.42 -11.84
CA ASP A 31 -1.65 -10.31 -11.68
C ASP A 31 -1.25 -8.92 -11.19
N PHE A 32 -1.81 -7.86 -11.79
CA PHE A 32 -1.57 -6.49 -11.35
C PHE A 32 -2.02 -6.25 -9.91
N CYS A 33 -3.13 -6.86 -9.48
CA CYS A 33 -3.64 -6.67 -8.12
C CYS A 33 -2.78 -7.43 -7.10
N MET A 34 -2.30 -8.63 -7.44
CA MET A 34 -1.33 -9.38 -6.62
C MET A 34 -0.01 -8.63 -6.48
N LEU A 35 0.49 -8.02 -7.56
CA LEU A 35 1.67 -7.16 -7.51
C LEU A 35 1.45 -5.95 -6.60
N SER A 36 0.29 -5.29 -6.74
CA SER A 36 -0.07 -4.12 -5.93
C SER A 36 -0.15 -4.46 -4.44
N LEU A 37 -0.74 -5.60 -4.08
CA LEU A 37 -0.74 -6.12 -2.72
C LEU A 37 0.67 -6.31 -2.17
N LYS A 38 1.55 -6.96 -2.96
CA LYS A 38 2.93 -7.22 -2.55
C LYS A 38 3.66 -5.90 -2.25
N ILE A 39 3.52 -4.91 -3.13
CA ILE A 39 4.11 -3.58 -2.94
C ILE A 39 3.57 -2.92 -1.67
N ALA A 40 2.24 -2.95 -1.45
CA ALA A 40 1.63 -2.38 -0.26
C ALA A 40 2.12 -3.06 1.03
N GLN A 41 2.29 -4.38 1.00
CA GLN A 41 2.78 -5.16 2.13
C GLN A 41 4.26 -4.86 2.42
N ASP A 42 5.09 -4.71 1.39
CA ASP A 42 6.49 -4.30 1.54
C ASP A 42 6.60 -2.89 2.14
N GLN A 43 5.76 -1.96 1.68
CA GLN A 43 5.70 -0.59 2.24
C GLN A 43 5.28 -0.61 3.72
N ARG A 44 4.27 -1.40 4.07
CA ARG A 44 3.84 -1.59 5.47
C ARG A 44 4.97 -2.13 6.33
N SER A 45 5.68 -3.15 5.87
CA SER A 45 6.81 -3.76 6.59
C SER A 45 7.94 -2.75 6.81
N ARG A 46 8.30 -1.95 5.79
CA ARG A 46 9.30 -0.88 5.92
C ARG A 46 8.88 0.22 6.88
N ALA A 47 7.61 0.64 6.83
CA ALA A 47 7.08 1.64 7.73
C ALA A 47 7.09 1.16 9.20
N ASN A 48 6.73 -0.10 9.45
CA ASN A 48 6.83 -0.70 10.78
C ASN A 48 8.28 -0.75 11.29
N LEU A 49 9.23 -1.20 10.45
CA LEU A 49 10.63 -1.24 10.85
C LEU A 49 11.17 0.16 11.15
N ASN A 50 10.80 1.17 10.35
CA ASN A 50 11.18 2.55 10.59
C ASN A 50 10.59 3.09 11.91
N TYR A 51 9.32 2.77 12.18
CA TYR A 51 8.68 3.08 13.45
C TYR A 51 9.46 2.47 14.63
N ASP A 52 9.74 1.17 14.59
CA ASP A 52 10.46 0.48 15.66
C ASP A 52 11.85 1.08 15.89
N ASN A 53 12.57 1.41 14.82
CA ASN A 53 13.89 2.06 14.91
C ASN A 53 13.81 3.47 15.51
N GLN A 54 12.83 4.28 15.11
CA GLN A 54 12.65 5.63 15.63
C GLN A 54 12.23 5.62 17.09
N VAL A 55 11.35 4.72 17.49
CA VAL A 55 10.96 4.49 18.88
C VAL A 55 12.17 4.09 19.72
N ASN A 56 13.02 3.17 19.25
CA ASN A 56 14.25 2.79 19.97
C ASN A 56 15.22 3.97 20.13
N LYS A 57 15.36 4.81 19.09
CA LYS A 57 16.17 6.04 19.15
C LYS A 57 15.59 7.06 20.13
N MET A 58 14.27 7.15 20.18
CA MET A 58 13.53 8.02 21.10
C MET A 58 13.88 7.70 22.55
N TYR A 59 13.79 6.42 22.92
CA TYR A 59 14.09 5.95 24.26
C TYR A 59 15.57 6.10 24.63
N SER A 60 16.51 5.93 23.69
CA SER A 60 17.95 6.07 23.98
C SER A 60 18.43 7.51 24.18
N ILE A 61 17.72 8.51 23.64
CA ILE A 61 18.03 9.93 23.85
C ILE A 61 17.70 10.38 25.29
N HIS A 62 16.81 9.66 25.99
CA HIS A 62 16.38 9.99 27.35
C HIS A 62 17.42 9.69 28.43
N ASP A 63 18.35 8.76 28.19
CA ASP A 63 19.40 8.41 29.17
C ASP A 63 20.44 9.54 29.36
N ASN A 64 20.42 10.59 28.53
CA ASN A 64 21.38 11.71 28.55
C ASN A 64 20.76 13.08 28.92
N ALA A 65 19.53 13.13 29.44
CA ALA A 65 18.83 14.40 29.68
C ALA A 65 19.08 14.98 31.08
N SER A 66 20.24 15.62 31.29
CA SER A 66 20.57 16.36 32.51
C SER A 66 20.18 17.84 32.52
N ASP A 67 19.67 18.42 31.42
CA ASP A 67 19.30 19.84 31.32
C ASP A 67 17.78 20.09 31.41
N PHE A 68 17.34 20.57 32.58
CA PHE A 68 15.94 20.91 32.90
C PHE A 68 15.33 22.01 32.02
N THR A 69 16.15 22.82 31.33
CA THR A 69 15.70 23.92 30.46
C THR A 69 15.30 23.46 29.04
N ILE A 70 15.82 22.32 28.58
CA ILE A 70 15.60 21.80 27.22
C ILE A 70 14.59 20.64 27.23
N LEU A 71 14.36 20.04 28.40
CA LEU A 71 13.49 18.89 28.58
C LEU A 71 12.05 19.11 28.06
N PRO A 72 11.35 20.23 28.35
CA PRO A 72 9.98 20.43 27.87
C PRO A 72 9.88 20.53 26.34
N LEU A 73 10.84 21.19 25.69
CA LEU A 73 10.89 21.28 24.23
C LEU A 73 11.14 19.91 23.58
N LYS A 74 12.08 19.13 24.14
CA LYS A 74 12.29 17.74 23.70
C LYS A 74 11.03 16.90 23.87
N MET A 75 10.29 17.04 24.98
CA MET A 75 9.01 16.33 25.17
C MET A 75 7.95 16.70 24.12
N ILE A 76 7.88 17.97 23.71
CA ILE A 76 6.97 18.39 22.64
C ILE A 76 7.39 17.79 21.29
N ASP A 77 8.69 17.83 20.95
CA ASP A 77 9.21 17.23 19.72
C ASP A 77 8.94 15.71 19.68
N LEU A 78 9.09 15.05 20.83
CA LEU A 78 8.78 13.65 21.04
C LEU A 78 7.31 13.33 20.80
N ILE A 79 6.40 14.13 21.35
CA ILE A 79 4.95 13.97 21.14
C ILE A 79 4.61 14.16 19.66
N ASN A 80 5.16 15.20 19.02
CA ASN A 80 4.92 15.47 17.60
C ASN A 80 5.41 14.33 16.71
N GLU A 81 6.59 13.80 16.98
CA GLU A 81 7.15 12.67 16.24
C GLU A 81 6.31 11.40 16.44
N HIS A 82 5.82 11.17 17.66
CA HIS A 82 4.92 10.06 17.95
C HIS A 82 3.58 10.18 17.21
N CYS A 83 3.00 11.38 17.16
CA CYS A 83 1.79 11.66 16.39
C CYS A 83 2.00 11.44 14.89
N ARG A 84 3.14 11.89 14.33
CA ARG A 84 3.50 11.67 12.92
C ARG A 84 3.56 10.18 12.60
N MET A 85 4.27 9.43 13.42
CA MET A 85 4.43 7.98 13.30
C MET A 85 3.10 7.21 13.35
N ILE A 86 2.19 7.60 14.26
CA ILE A 86 0.83 7.03 14.32
C ILE A 86 0.06 7.32 13.02
N GLY A 87 0.16 8.55 12.50
CA GLY A 87 -0.47 8.94 11.23
C GLY A 87 -0.01 8.10 10.05
N GLU A 88 1.30 7.88 9.90
CA GLU A 88 1.86 7.04 8.84
C GLU A 88 1.36 5.59 8.92
N ARG A 89 1.28 5.05 10.13
CA ARG A 89 0.77 3.69 10.37
C ARG A 89 -0.71 3.56 10.01
N ILE A 90 -1.54 4.55 10.38
CA ILE A 90 -2.97 4.58 10.02
C ILE A 90 -3.13 4.62 8.50
N GLN A 91 -2.39 5.49 7.81
CA GLN A 91 -2.45 5.61 6.36
C GLN A 91 -2.08 4.29 5.65
N SER A 92 -1.02 3.62 6.12
CA SER A 92 -0.61 2.32 5.58
C SER A 92 -1.70 1.25 5.73
N VAL A 93 -2.37 1.19 6.90
CA VAL A 93 -3.47 0.25 7.14
C VAL A 93 -4.67 0.53 6.24
N TYR A 94 -5.03 1.80 6.03
CA TYR A 94 -6.11 2.18 5.13
C TYR A 94 -5.83 1.78 3.68
N ASN A 95 -4.63 2.07 3.17
CA ASN A 95 -4.22 1.69 1.82
C ASN A 95 -4.30 0.16 1.61
N TYR A 96 -3.84 -0.62 2.59
CA TYR A 96 -3.95 -2.07 2.57
C TYR A 96 -5.41 -2.54 2.53
N LYS A 97 -6.28 -1.98 3.39
CA LYS A 97 -7.71 -2.34 3.43
C LYS A 97 -8.43 -2.03 2.12
N ILE A 98 -8.14 -0.89 1.49
CA ILE A 98 -8.71 -0.52 0.18
C ILE A 98 -8.32 -1.54 -0.88
N GLU A 99 -7.06 -1.97 -0.90
CA GLU A 99 -6.59 -2.94 -1.89
C GLU A 99 -7.20 -4.34 -1.65
N CYS A 100 -7.33 -4.77 -0.39
CA CYS A 100 -8.09 -5.98 -0.04
C CYS A 100 -9.55 -5.92 -0.47
N PHE A 101 -10.21 -4.77 -0.36
CA PHE A 101 -11.59 -4.60 -0.79
C PHE A 101 -11.75 -4.71 -2.31
N ARG A 102 -10.83 -4.10 -3.08
CA ARG A 102 -10.81 -4.22 -4.55
C ARG A 102 -10.70 -5.67 -5.03
N LEU A 103 -9.97 -6.52 -4.30
CA LEU A 103 -9.87 -7.95 -4.60
C LEU A 103 -11.18 -8.69 -4.35
N LYS A 104 -11.88 -8.40 -3.24
CA LYS A 104 -13.15 -9.04 -2.94
C LYS A 104 -14.22 -8.75 -3.99
N LEU A 105 -14.28 -7.52 -4.51
CA LEU A 105 -15.22 -7.13 -5.57
C LEU A 105 -14.93 -7.76 -6.94
N LYS A 106 -13.72 -8.27 -7.19
CA LYS A 106 -13.36 -8.96 -8.44
C LYS A 106 -13.63 -10.46 -8.39
N ASN A 107 -13.85 -11.03 -7.20
CA ASN A 107 -14.00 -12.47 -6.98
C ASN A 107 -15.43 -12.89 -6.58
N GLY A 108 -16.40 -11.97 -6.58
CA GLY A 108 -17.82 -12.22 -6.36
C GLY A 108 -18.64 -11.70 -7.53
#